data_AF-A0A3M1XLG9-F1
#
_entry.id   AF-A0A3M1XLG9-F1
#
_cell.length_a   1.000
_cell.length_b   1.000
_cell.length_c   1.000
_cell.angle_alpha   90.00
_cell.angle_beta   90.00
_cell.angle_gamma   90.00
#
_symmetry.space_group_name_H-M   'P 1'
#
loop_
_entity.id
_entity.type
_entity.pdbx_description
1 polymer ?
#
loop_
_entity_poly.entity_id
_entity_poly.type
_entity_poly.pdbx_seq_one_letter_code
_entity_poly.pdbx_strand_id
1 'polypeptide(L)'
;MVMSYSGVARQCGSPRSARYVGFALHALPAHTRVPWWRVINAQGRISNPYAPDEQRRRLEAEGVVVNDQMRVDLRLFDAESIVRRKLSRARALHNATANSGGESDVA
;
A
#
# COMPACT_ATOMS: atom_id res chain seq x y z
N MET A 1 -2.10 -6.18 2.55
CA MET A 1 -1.55 -4.86 2.17
C MET A 1 -2.59 -4.06 1.41
N VAL A 2 -2.50 -2.74 1.42
CA VAL A 2 -3.43 -1.83 0.72
C VAL A 2 -2.69 -0.94 -0.26
N MET A 3 -3.42 -0.23 -1.11
CA MET A 3 -2.90 0.85 -1.92
C MET A 3 -3.92 1.99 -1.97
N SER A 4 -3.46 3.23 -2.08
CA SER A 4 -4.37 4.36 -2.28
C SER A 4 -4.87 4.44 -3.73
N TYR A 5 -6.04 5.03 -3.98
CA TYR A 5 -6.50 5.31 -5.35
C TYR A 5 -5.47 6.09 -6.19
N SER A 6 -4.79 7.06 -5.57
CA SER A 6 -3.74 7.83 -6.23
C SER A 6 -2.47 7.01 -6.46
N GLY A 7 -2.15 6.07 -5.56
CA GLY A 7 -1.09 5.08 -5.75
C GLY A 7 -1.35 4.17 -6.94
N VAL A 8 -2.57 3.62 -7.06
CA VAL A 8 -2.98 2.81 -8.22
C VAL A 8 -2.84 3.62 -9.51
N ALA A 9 -3.38 4.84 -9.53
CA ALA A 9 -3.30 5.72 -10.70
C ALA A 9 -1.85 5.99 -11.13
N ARG A 10 -0.96 6.24 -10.17
CA ARG A 10 0.47 6.44 -10.40
C ARG A 10 1.14 5.19 -10.97
N GLN A 11 0.85 4.02 -10.41
CA GLN A 11 1.42 2.75 -10.86
C GLN A 11 0.94 2.36 -12.26
N CYS A 12 -0.24 2.80 -12.66
CA CYS A 12 -0.76 2.67 -14.02
C CYS A 12 -0.22 3.73 -15.00
N GLY A 13 0.74 4.58 -14.60
CA GLY A 13 1.30 5.63 -15.46
C GLY A 13 0.39 6.83 -15.68
N SER A 14 -0.71 6.96 -14.93
CA SER A 14 -1.68 8.06 -15.04
C SER A 14 -1.81 8.81 -13.70
N PRO A 15 -0.76 9.54 -13.28
CA PRO A 15 -0.84 10.31 -12.04
C PRO A 15 -1.96 11.35 -12.10
N ARG A 16 -2.57 11.65 -10.94
CA ARG A 16 -3.75 12.54 -10.78
C ARG A 16 -5.08 11.96 -11.28
N SER A 17 -5.09 10.74 -11.80
CA SER A 17 -6.31 10.04 -12.26
C SER A 17 -6.99 9.18 -11.19
N ALA A 18 -6.83 9.50 -9.90
CA ALA A 18 -7.37 8.71 -8.79
C ALA A 18 -8.89 8.52 -8.85
N ARG A 19 -9.62 9.54 -9.36
CA ARG A 19 -11.07 9.46 -9.53
C ARG A 19 -11.48 8.41 -10.57
N TYR A 20 -10.71 8.26 -11.65
CA TYR A 20 -10.94 7.22 -12.66
C TYR A 20 -10.72 5.82 -12.10
N VAL A 21 -9.76 5.63 -11.19
CA VAL A 21 -9.62 4.36 -10.46
C VAL A 21 -10.88 4.05 -9.65
N GLY A 22 -11.44 5.05 -8.97
CA GLY A 22 -12.72 4.91 -8.26
C GLY A 22 -13.85 4.46 -9.18
N PHE A 23 -13.98 5.10 -10.36
CA PHE A 23 -14.98 4.70 -11.36
C PHE A 23 -14.74 3.28 -11.90
N ALA A 24 -13.50 2.91 -12.20
CA ALA A 24 -13.16 1.59 -12.68
C ALA A 24 -13.49 0.50 -11.64
N LEU A 25 -13.21 0.73 -10.37
CA LEU A 25 -13.55 -0.20 -9.30
C LEU A 25 -15.06 -0.28 -9.06
N HIS A 26 -15.78 0.83 -9.22
CA HIS A 26 -17.24 0.85 -9.12
C HIS A 26 -17.92 0.07 -10.25
N ALA A 27 -17.33 0.09 -11.45
CA ALA A 27 -17.85 -0.60 -12.63
C ALA A 27 -17.56 -2.11 -12.65
N LEU A 28 -16.93 -2.66 -11.61
CA LEU A 28 -16.62 -4.09 -11.57
C LEU A 28 -17.90 -4.94 -11.48
N PRO A 29 -17.98 -6.06 -12.21
CA PRO A 29 -19.10 -6.98 -12.09
C PRO A 29 -19.11 -7.66 -10.72
N ALA A 30 -20.30 -8.06 -10.24
CA ALA A 30 -20.47 -8.67 -8.91
C ALA A 30 -19.59 -9.91 -8.68
N HIS A 31 -19.34 -10.71 -9.73
CA HIS A 31 -18.50 -11.92 -9.67
C HIS A 31 -17.03 -11.68 -10.00
N THR A 32 -16.56 -10.43 -9.91
CA THR A 32 -15.16 -10.08 -10.18
C THR A 32 -14.20 -10.78 -9.21
N ARG A 33 -13.03 -11.17 -9.73
CA ARG A 33 -11.90 -11.64 -8.90
C ARG A 33 -10.96 -10.50 -8.50
N VAL A 34 -11.22 -9.27 -8.94
CA VAL A 34 -10.39 -8.11 -8.63
C VAL A 34 -10.51 -7.78 -7.13
N PRO A 35 -9.39 -7.68 -6.39
CA PRO A 35 -9.40 -7.44 -4.95
C PRO A 35 -9.66 -5.97 -4.61
N TRP A 36 -10.85 -5.47 -4.96
CA TRP A 36 -11.23 -4.07 -4.82
C TRP A 36 -11.11 -3.54 -3.37
N TRP A 37 -11.27 -4.42 -2.38
CA TRP A 37 -11.19 -4.08 -0.96
C TRP A 37 -9.81 -3.57 -0.52
N ARG A 38 -8.75 -3.87 -1.29
CA ARG A 38 -7.38 -3.40 -1.02
C ARG A 38 -7.14 -1.94 -1.40
N VAL A 39 -8.07 -1.29 -2.10
CA VAL A 39 -7.92 0.10 -2.53
C VAL A 39 -8.70 1.02 -1.58
N ILE A 40 -7.98 1.94 -0.93
CA ILE A 40 -8.55 2.90 0.02
C ILE A 40 -8.15 4.34 -0.32
N ASN A 41 -8.67 5.33 0.40
CA ASN A 41 -8.29 6.70 0.13
C ASN A 41 -6.86 7.02 0.60
N ALA A 42 -6.29 8.11 0.09
CA ALA A 42 -4.93 8.53 0.42
C ALA A 42 -4.75 8.96 1.90
N GLN A 43 -5.83 9.13 2.66
CA GLN A 43 -5.80 9.40 4.09
C GLN A 43 -5.84 8.12 4.93
N GLY A 44 -5.89 6.94 4.30
CA GLY A 44 -5.98 5.64 4.96
C GLY A 44 -7.39 5.27 5.41
N ARG A 45 -8.43 6.00 5.01
CA ARG A 45 -9.83 5.70 5.37
C ARG A 45 -10.48 4.80 4.33
N ILE A 46 -11.24 3.82 4.79
CA ILE A 46 -12.20 3.07 3.97
C ILE A 46 -13.28 4.05 3.53
N SER A 47 -13.27 4.43 2.25
CA SER A 47 -14.19 5.42 1.67
C SER A 47 -15.24 4.81 0.75
N ASN A 48 -15.41 3.49 0.77
CA ASN A 48 -16.45 2.81 0.01
C ASN A 48 -17.82 3.06 0.67
N PRO A 49 -18.74 3.78 0.02
CA PRO A 49 -20.04 4.08 0.60
C PRO A 49 -21.02 2.90 0.53
N TYR A 50 -20.75 1.89 -0.31
CA TYR A 50 -21.68 0.80 -0.59
C TYR A 50 -21.51 -0.41 0.33
N ALA A 51 -20.25 -0.74 0.65
CA ALA A 51 -19.94 -1.93 1.44
C ALA A 51 -18.72 -1.71 2.37
N PRO A 52 -18.77 -0.71 3.28
CA PRO A 52 -17.65 -0.37 4.15
C PRO A 52 -17.28 -1.52 5.11
N ASP A 53 -18.27 -2.20 5.69
CA ASP A 53 -18.05 -3.31 6.62
C ASP A 53 -17.50 -4.55 5.93
N GLU A 54 -17.96 -4.83 4.71
CA GLU A 54 -17.40 -5.92 3.91
C GLU A 54 -15.95 -5.65 3.53
N GLN A 55 -15.64 -4.39 3.18
CA GLN A 55 -14.26 -3.99 2.92
C GLN A 55 -13.39 -4.18 4.17
N ARG A 56 -13.87 -3.77 5.34
CA ARG A 56 -13.19 -3.99 6.63
C ARG A 56 -12.94 -5.48 6.88
N ARG A 57 -13.98 -6.32 6.80
CA ARG A 57 -13.86 -7.77 7.03
C ARG A 57 -12.82 -8.42 6.12
N ARG A 58 -12.81 -8.09 4.83
CA ARG A 58 -11.83 -8.64 3.88
C ARG A 58 -10.40 -8.15 4.14
N LEU A 59 -10.23 -6.90 4.56
CA LEU A 59 -8.93 -6.35 4.94
C LEU A 59 -8.40 -7.05 6.20
N GLU A 60 -9.23 -7.21 7.23
CA GLU A 60 -8.88 -7.90 8.47
C GLU A 60 -8.56 -9.37 8.23
N ALA A 61 -9.30 -10.05 7.34
CA ALA A 61 -8.98 -11.42 6.91
C ALA A 61 -7.60 -11.55 6.22
N GLU A 62 -7.07 -10.46 5.67
CA GLU A 62 -5.71 -10.39 5.12
C GLU A 62 -4.66 -9.88 6.12
N GLY A 63 -5.03 -9.74 7.40
CA GLY A 63 -4.16 -9.24 8.46
C GLY A 63 -3.92 -7.73 8.41
N VAL A 64 -4.74 -6.96 7.66
CA VAL A 64 -4.69 -5.50 7.69
C VAL A 64 -5.51 -4.99 8.89
N VAL A 65 -4.85 -4.26 9.78
CA VAL A 65 -5.51 -3.68 10.95
C VAL A 65 -6.33 -2.45 10.53
N VAL A 66 -7.64 -2.50 10.80
CA VAL A 66 -8.57 -1.39 10.62
C VAL A 66 -9.04 -0.95 12.00
N ASN A 67 -8.88 0.33 12.33
CA ASN A 67 -9.34 0.87 13.61
C ASN A 67 -10.84 1.17 13.61
N ASP A 68 -11.38 1.53 14.77
CA ASP A 68 -12.82 1.82 14.94
C ASP A 68 -13.31 3.04 14.15
N GLN A 69 -12.39 3.88 13.65
CA GLN A 69 -12.68 5.02 12.78
C GLN A 69 -12.57 4.66 11.29
N MET A 70 -12.55 3.37 10.95
CA MET A 70 -12.43 2.87 9.58
C MET A 70 -11.14 3.31 8.87
N ARG A 71 -10.05 3.42 9.63
CA ARG A 71 -8.72 3.83 9.14
C ARG A 71 -7.70 2.70 9.25
N VAL A 72 -6.81 2.68 8.27
CA VAL A 72 -5.62 1.83 8.16
C VAL A 72 -4.39 2.74 8.24
N ASP A 73 -3.39 2.34 9.04
CA ASP A 73 -2.09 3.02 9.02
C ASP A 73 -1.36 2.70 7.71
N LEU A 74 -1.42 3.63 6.75
CA LEU A 74 -0.76 3.49 5.46
C LEU A 74 0.76 3.29 5.61
N ARG A 75 1.40 3.85 6.64
CA ARG A 75 2.84 3.63 6.83
C ARG A 75 3.15 2.17 7.01
N LEU A 76 2.26 1.40 7.64
CA LEU A 76 2.47 -0.03 7.88
C LEU A 76 2.00 -0.86 6.69
N PHE A 77 0.82 -0.56 6.15
CA PHE A 77 0.11 -1.47 5.24
C PHE A 77 0.10 -1.07 3.77
N ASP A 78 0.47 0.17 3.40
CA ASP A 78 0.50 0.61 2.00
C ASP A 78 1.64 -0.07 1.22
N ALA A 79 1.33 -0.57 0.03
CA ALA A 79 2.26 -1.29 -0.81
C ALA A 79 3.48 -0.43 -1.21
N GLU A 80 3.28 0.85 -1.58
CA GLU A 80 4.40 1.75 -1.90
C GLU A 80 5.28 1.96 -0.66
N SER A 81 4.65 2.17 0.50
CA SER A 81 5.36 2.36 1.78
C SER A 81 6.16 1.12 2.20
N ILE A 82 5.59 -0.08 2.04
CA ILE A 82 6.25 -1.36 2.35
C ILE A 82 7.48 -1.55 1.46
N VAL A 83 7.33 -1.35 0.15
CA VAL A 83 8.44 -1.47 -0.80
C VAL A 83 9.54 -0.47 -0.48
N ARG A 84 9.20 0.81 -0.25
CA ARG A 84 10.18 1.85 0.12
C ARG A 84 10.99 1.46 1.36
N ARG A 85 10.35 0.98 2.43
CA ARG A 85 11.05 0.56 3.65
C ARG A 85 12.00 -0.62 3.40
N LYS A 86 11.54 -1.64 2.67
CA LYS A 86 12.37 -2.80 2.32
C LYS A 86 13.62 -2.37 1.55
N LEU A 87 13.46 -1.49 0.56
CA LEU A 87 14.56 -0.97 -0.23
C LEU A 87 15.52 -0.10 0.59
N SER A 88 15.00 0.80 1.45
CA SER A 88 15.85 1.61 2.33
C SER A 88 16.69 0.75 3.27
N ARG A 89 16.09 -0.31 3.84
CA ARG A 89 16.82 -1.24 4.72
C ARG A 89 17.90 -2.03 3.96
N ALA A 90 17.59 -2.51 2.76
CA ALA A 90 18.56 -3.22 1.93
C ALA A 90 19.77 -2.33 1.58
N ARG A 91 19.52 -1.06 1.22
CA ARG A 91 20.57 -0.07 0.96
C ARG A 91 21.43 0.22 2.19
N ALA A 92 20.81 0.40 3.37
CA ALA A 92 21.55 0.63 4.61
C ALA A 92 22.46 -0.54 4.97
N LEU A 93 21.98 -1.79 4.82
CA LEU A 93 22.78 -3.00 5.04
C LEU A 93 23.96 -3.09 4.06
N HIS A 94 23.72 -2.83 2.77
CA HIS A 94 24.78 -2.84 1.76
C HIS A 94 25.89 -1.82 2.08
N ASN A 95 25.51 -0.59 2.44
CA ASN A 95 26.47 0.46 2.78
C ASN A 95 27.26 0.14 4.06
N ALA A 96 26.63 -0.49 5.06
CA ALA A 96 27.30 -0.89 6.29
C ALA A 96 28.39 -1.96 6.04
N THR A 97 28.10 -2.95 5.18
CA THR A 97 29.08 -3.98 4.77
C THR A 97 30.22 -3.41 3.94
N ALA A 98 29.93 -2.46 3.05
CA ALA A 98 30.96 -1.81 2.24
C ALA A 98 31.93 -0.95 3.07
N ASN A 99 31.45 -0.31 4.14
CA ASN A 99 32.27 0.55 4.99
C ASN A 99 33.14 -0.23 5.99
N SER A 100 32.80 -1.49 6.32
CA SER A 100 33.59 -2.33 7.23
C SER A 100 34.78 -3.05 6.58
N GLY A 101 34.95 -2.97 5.25
CA GLY A 101 36.01 -3.66 4.50
C GLY A 101 37.26 -2.83 4.22
N GLY A 102 37.35 -1.59 4.73
CA GLY A 102 38.42 -0.63 4.41
C GLY A 102 39.48 -0.39 5.49
N GLU A 103 39.42 -1.08 6.64
CA GLU A 103 40.31 -0.81 7.80
C GLU A 103 41.28 -1.97 8.14
N SER A 104 41.59 -2.86 7.19
CA SER A 104 42.48 -4.01 7.47
C SER A 104 43.64 -4.18 6.48
N ASP A 105 44.29 -3.08 6.07
CA ASP A 105 45.53 -3.16 5.29
C ASP A 105 46.50 -1.98 5.53
N VAL A 106 46.59 -1.54 6.79
CA VAL A 106 47.67 -0.64 7.26
C VAL A 106 48.22 -1.19 8.57
N ALA A 107 49.06 -2.22 8.49
CA ALA A 107 49.99 -2.63 9.54
C ALA A 107 51.19 -3.35 8.94
#